data_AF-X1C701-F1
#
_entry.id   AF-X1C701-F1
#
_cell.length_a   1.000
_cell.length_b   1.000
_cell.length_c   1.000
_cell.angle_alpha   90.00
_cell.angle_beta   90.00
_cell.angle_gamma   90.00
#
_symmetry.space_group_name_H-M   'P 1'
#
loop_
_entity.id
_entity.type
_entity.pdbx_description
1 polymer ?
#
loop_
_entity_poly.entity_id
_entity_poly.type
_entity_poly.pdbx_seq_one_letter_code
_entity_poly.pdbx_strand_id
1 'polypeptide(L)'
;MITERIEPIIGNIETSETGREVDPFTDPEVIRLTACNLEMAVRNLMAANAPPECLVITADICTHKLMAIPTADGEVKVLVFE
;
A
#
# COMPACT_ATOMS: atom_id res chain seq x y z
N MET A 1 28.60 -18.47 -6.29
CA MET A 1 28.12 -17.08 -6.39
C MET A 1 27.28 -16.86 -5.15
N ILE A 2 27.79 -16.10 -4.18
CA ILE A 2 27.11 -15.85 -2.91
C ILE A 2 26.02 -14.82 -3.21
N THR A 3 24.76 -15.22 -3.16
CA THR A 3 23.65 -14.25 -3.14
C THR A 3 23.65 -13.65 -1.75
N GLU A 4 24.25 -12.46 -1.62
CA GLU A 4 24.06 -11.61 -0.45
C GLU A 4 22.55 -11.47 -0.23
N ARG A 5 22.08 -11.80 0.98
CA ARG A 5 20.72 -11.50 1.37
C ARG A 5 20.61 -9.97 1.35
N ILE A 6 19.96 -9.45 0.32
CA ILE A 6 19.56 -8.04 0.29
C ILE A 6 18.46 -7.96 1.34
N GLU A 7 18.84 -7.65 2.58
CA GLU A 7 17.89 -7.15 3.55
C GLU A 7 17.29 -5.88 2.94
N PRO A 8 15.96 -5.80 2.75
CA PRO A 8 15.36 -4.56 2.28
C PRO A 8 15.81 -3.47 3.25
N ILE A 9 16.34 -2.37 2.72
CA ILE A 9 16.67 -1.21 3.53
C ILE A 9 15.33 -0.64 3.98
N ILE A 10 14.87 -1.09 5.16
CA ILE A 10 13.68 -0.60 5.87
C ILE A 10 14.04 0.77 6.46
N GLY A 11 14.37 1.72 5.58
CA GLY A 11 14.86 3.04 5.98
C GLY A 11 13.75 4.04 6.28
N ASN A 12 12.50 3.76 5.89
CA ASN A 12 11.35 4.67 6.00
C ASN A 12 10.01 3.92 5.87
N ILE A 13 9.92 2.68 6.37
CA ILE A 13 8.63 2.00 6.45
C ILE A 13 7.91 2.57 7.66
N GLU A 14 7.08 3.58 7.41
CA GLU A 14 5.92 3.80 8.25
C GLU A 14 5.16 2.48 8.30
N THR A 15 5.18 1.83 9.46
CA THR A 15 4.59 0.51 9.64
C THR A 15 3.09 0.63 9.41
N SER A 16 2.41 -0.46 9.03
CA SER A 16 0.94 -0.46 8.93
C SER A 16 0.22 -0.03 10.23
N GLU A 17 0.97 0.06 11.33
CA GLU A 17 0.51 0.50 12.65
C GLU A 17 0.43 2.04 12.79
N THR A 18 1.14 2.81 11.96
CA THR A 18 1.15 4.28 12.03
C THR A 18 0.20 4.95 11.03
N GLY A 19 -0.23 4.23 9.99
CA GLY A 19 -1.14 4.75 8.97
C GLY A 19 -2.61 4.63 9.38
N ARG A 20 -3.41 5.64 9.05
CA ARG A 20 -4.87 5.58 9.19
C ARG A 20 -5.52 5.11 7.89
N GLU A 21 -6.72 4.55 7.98
CA GLU A 21 -7.50 4.27 6.77
C GLU A 21 -7.92 5.57 6.07
N VAL A 22 -8.00 5.48 4.74
CA VAL A 22 -8.55 6.56 3.92
C VAL A 22 -10.04 6.70 4.22
N ASP A 23 -10.46 7.90 4.59
CA ASP A 23 -11.85 8.25 4.86
C ASP A 23 -12.50 8.80 3.57
N PRO A 24 -13.52 8.12 3.01
CA PRO A 24 -14.13 8.52 1.75
C PRO A 24 -14.89 9.86 1.81
N PHE A 25 -15.19 10.37 3.00
CA PHE A 25 -15.97 11.59 3.22
C PHE A 25 -15.13 12.80 3.62
N THR A 26 -14.03 12.58 4.33
CA THR A 26 -13.23 13.68 4.89
C THR A 26 -11.90 13.87 4.18
N ASP A 27 -11.37 12.85 3.48
CA ASP A 27 -10.09 12.98 2.81
C ASP A 27 -10.14 13.84 1.53
N PRO A 28 -9.05 14.58 1.26
CA PRO A 28 -8.85 15.25 -0.02
C PRO A 28 -9.12 14.32 -1.20
N GLU A 29 -9.77 14.85 -2.23
CA GLU A 29 -10.14 14.08 -3.43
C GLU A 29 -8.94 13.37 -4.08
N VAL A 30 -7.77 14.01 -4.09
CA VAL A 30 -6.54 13.41 -4.63
C VAL A 30 -6.09 12.17 -3.86
N ILE A 31 -6.29 12.14 -2.54
CA ILE A 31 -5.98 10.97 -1.70
C ILE A 31 -7.00 9.87 -1.98
N ARG A 32 -8.29 10.20 -1.99
CA ARG A 32 -9.37 9.23 -2.24
C ARG A 32 -9.25 8.57 -3.62
N LEU A 33 -9.05 9.35 -4.69
CA LEU A 33 -8.89 8.82 -6.04
C LEU A 33 -7.66 7.92 -6.17
N THR A 34 -6.56 8.31 -5.54
CA THR A 34 -5.34 7.49 -5.52
C THR A 34 -5.55 6.21 -4.76
N ALA A 35 -6.21 6.28 -3.60
CA ALA A 35 -6.54 5.10 -2.81
C ALA A 35 -7.35 4.09 -3.63
N CYS A 36 -8.38 4.53 -4.36
CA CYS A 36 -9.15 3.66 -5.25
C CYS A 36 -8.27 2.99 -6.31
N ASN A 37 -7.35 3.74 -6.93
CA ASN A 37 -6.45 3.20 -7.95
C ASN A 37 -5.49 2.15 -7.36
N LEU A 38 -4.94 2.43 -6.17
CA LEU A 38 -4.06 1.49 -5.47
C LEU A 38 -4.81 0.23 -5.06
N GLU A 39 -6.03 0.38 -4.53
CA GLU A 39 -6.88 -0.75 -4.17
C GLU A 39 -7.14 -1.67 -5.37
N MET A 40 -7.54 -1.08 -6.50
CA MET A 40 -7.75 -1.81 -7.75
C MET A 40 -6.47 -2.51 -8.24
N ALA A 41 -5.32 -1.84 -8.16
CA ALA A 41 -4.05 -2.41 -8.57
C ALA A 41 -3.69 -3.66 -7.72
N VAL A 42 -3.85 -3.58 -6.40
CA VAL A 42 -3.61 -4.73 -5.51
C VAL A 42 -4.62 -5.85 -5.78
N ARG A 43 -5.91 -5.54 -5.94
CA ARG A 43 -6.94 -6.55 -6.30
C ARG A 43 -6.59 -7.26 -7.61
N ASN A 44 -6.09 -6.54 -8.62
CA ASN A 44 -5.67 -7.13 -9.88
C ASN A 44 -4.45 -8.05 -9.71
N LEU A 45 -3.49 -7.68 -8.87
CA LEU A 45 -2.32 -8.52 -8.56
C LEU A 45 -2.72 -9.78 -7.80
N MET A 46 -3.64 -9.67 -6.83
CA MET A 46 -4.22 -10.83 -6.13
C MET A 46 -4.92 -11.77 -7.12
N ALA A 47 -5.76 -11.24 -8.01
CA ALA A 47 -6.46 -12.01 -9.03
C ALA A 47 -5.50 -12.70 -10.04
N ALA A 48 -4.34 -12.09 -10.28
CA ALA A 48 -3.29 -12.65 -11.13
C ALA A 48 -2.42 -13.70 -10.43
N ASN A 49 -2.67 -14.02 -9.16
CA ASN A 49 -1.80 -14.86 -8.31
C ASN A 49 -0.36 -14.34 -8.28
N ALA A 50 -0.18 -13.02 -8.23
CA ALA A 50 1.13 -12.43 -8.06
C ALA A 50 1.76 -12.88 -6.72
N PRO A 51 3.09 -12.97 -6.64
CA PRO A 51 3.77 -13.29 -5.39
C PRO A 51 3.39 -12.32 -4.27
N PRO A 52 3.28 -12.77 -3.01
CA PRO A 52 2.87 -11.93 -1.88
C PRO A 52 3.70 -10.66 -1.72
N GLU A 53 5.00 -10.71 -2.03
CA GLU A 53 5.92 -9.57 -2.00
C GLU A 53 5.57 -8.47 -3.00
N CYS A 54 4.77 -8.77 -4.02
CA CYS A 54 4.29 -7.80 -5.01
C CYS A 54 2.95 -7.16 -4.62
N LEU A 55 2.29 -7.64 -3.57
CA LEU A 55 0.93 -7.19 -3.24
C LEU A 55 0.88 -5.90 -2.42
N VAL A 56 2.04 -5.39 -2.00
CA VAL A 56 2.14 -4.12 -1.29
C VAL A 56 2.52 -3.02 -2.27
N ILE A 57 1.60 -2.10 -2.53
CA ILE A 57 1.85 -0.94 -3.41
C ILE A 57 1.84 0.33 -2.56
N THR A 58 2.83 1.19 -2.77
CA THR A 58 2.90 2.51 -2.14
C THR A 58 2.86 3.62 -3.18
N ALA A 59 2.36 4.78 -2.80
CA ALA A 59 2.41 5.98 -3.63
C ALA A 59 2.64 7.21 -2.76
N ASP A 60 3.55 8.09 -3.21
CA ASP A 60 3.75 9.40 -2.61
C ASP A 60 2.94 10.44 -3.39
N ILE A 61 2.07 11.19 -2.69
CA ILE A 61 1.20 12.20 -3.27
C ILE A 61 1.17 13.44 -2.40
N CYS A 62 1.60 14.57 -2.98
CA CYS A 62 1.70 15.85 -2.29
C CYS A 62 2.52 15.69 -1.00
N THR A 63 1.89 15.88 0.15
CA THR A 63 2.48 15.73 1.49
C THR A 63 2.09 14.42 2.16
N HIS A 64 1.53 13.45 1.44
CA HIS A 64 1.03 12.20 2.00
C HIS A 64 1.70 11.01 1.32
N LYS A 65 1.89 9.94 2.09
CA LYS A 65 2.18 8.62 1.54
C LYS A 65 0.95 7.73 1.68
N LEU A 66 0.71 6.90 0.68
CA LEU A 66 -0.33 5.86 0.71
C LEU A 66 0.31 4.48 0.61
N MET A 67 -0.33 3.51 1.25
CA MET A 67 0.03 2.09 1.15
C MET A 67 -1.24 1.26 1.00
N ALA A 68 -1.32 0.45 -0.05
CA ALA A 68 -2.35 -0.56 -0.22
C ALA A 68 -1.78 -1.94 0.11
N ILE A 69 -2.49 -2.68 0.97
CA ILE A 69 -2.11 -4.01 1.44
C ILE A 69 -3.31 -4.97 1.42
N PRO A 70 -3.13 -6.25 1.06
CA PRO A 70 -4.14 -7.28 1.29
C PRO A 70 -4.34 -7.52 2.79
N THR A 71 -5.58 -7.81 3.18
CA THR A 71 -5.92 -8.28 4.53
C THR A 71 -5.98 -9.81 4.55
N ALA A 72 -5.97 -10.39 5.76
CA ALA A 72 -6.14 -11.83 5.95
C ALA A 72 -7.49 -12.35 5.41
N ASP A 73 -8.49 -11.48 5.33
CA ASP A 73 -9.84 -11.79 4.84
C ASP A 73 -9.95 -11.71 3.30
N GLY A 74 -8.86 -11.40 2.60
CA GLY A 74 -8.84 -11.29 1.14
C GLY A 74 -9.35 -9.94 0.59
N GLU A 75 -9.57 -8.97 1.47
CA GLU A 75 -9.86 -7.58 1.07
C GLU A 75 -8.56 -6.79 0.88
N VAL A 76 -8.68 -5.56 0.37
CA VAL A 76 -7.56 -4.63 0.27
C VAL A 76 -7.82 -3.42 1.16
N LYS A 77 -6.85 -3.10 2.01
CA LYS A 77 -6.85 -1.94 2.88
C LYS A 77 -5.90 -0.89 2.32
N VAL A 78 -6.34 0.37 2.30
CA VAL A 78 -5.48 1.50 1.93
C VAL A 78 -5.27 2.40 3.13
N LEU A 79 -4.00 2.58 3.49
CA LEU A 79 -3.53 3.43 4.56
C LEU A 79 -2.97 4.73 3.99
N VAL A 80 -3.20 5.83 4.71
CA VAL A 80 -2.58 7.14 4.47
C VAL A 80 -1.72 7.52 5.67
N PHE A 81 -0.59 8.15 5.34
CA PHE A 81 0.48 8.56 6.23
C PHE A 81 0.78 10.05 5.99
N GLU A 82 1.05 10.80 7.05
CA GLU A 82 1.36 12.25 7.03
C GLU A 82 2.87 12.53 7.04
#